data_AF-A0A0F9BAG1-F1
#
_entry.id   AF-A0A0F9BAG1-F1
#
_cell.length_a   1.000
_cell.length_b   1.000
_cell.length_c   1.000
_cell.angle_alpha   90.00
_cell.angle_beta   90.00
_cell.angle_gamma   90.00
#
_symmetry.space_group_name_H-M   'P 1'
#
loop_
_entity.id
_entity.type
_entity.pdbx_description
1 polymer ?
#
loop_
_entity_poly.entity_id
_entity_poly.type
_entity_poly.pdbx_seq_one_letter_code
_entity_poly.pdbx_strand_id
1 'polypeptide(L)'
;CANDSQLHRDLLQMTIDLGAPMNGLDVLESTLCDYQSLINGRYYCGHDIDRDLKQLMLHDNNLSEILWKARKKIFDKRLLGEIGGWAVPRSRLKSVYRDRRRIVHDFSDIKVVKTV
;
A
#
# COMPACT_ATOMS: atom_id res chain seq x y z
N CYS A 1 14.60 -9.61 -10.63
CA CYS A 1 14.31 -10.49 -11.76
C CYS A 1 13.05 -11.24 -11.44
N ALA A 2 12.02 -11.08 -12.28
CA ALA A 2 10.69 -11.65 -12.12
C ALA A 2 10.79 -13.12 -11.67
N ASN A 3 10.31 -13.41 -10.47
CA ASN A 3 9.96 -14.80 -10.18
C ASN A 3 8.79 -15.12 -11.09
N ASP A 4 8.98 -16.20 -11.85
CA ASP A 4 8.14 -16.72 -12.92
C ASP A 4 6.80 -17.25 -12.37
N SER A 5 6.07 -16.40 -11.68
CA SER A 5 4.82 -16.70 -11.00
C SER A 5 3.71 -16.75 -12.03
N GLN A 6 2.99 -17.88 -12.08
CA GLN A 6 1.80 -18.07 -12.91
C GLN A 6 0.83 -16.88 -12.81
N LEU A 7 0.71 -16.30 -11.61
CA LEU A 7 -0.15 -15.15 -11.33
C LEU A 7 0.24 -13.88 -12.12
N HIS A 8 1.53 -13.68 -12.44
CA HIS A 8 1.96 -12.55 -13.29
C HIS A 8 1.61 -12.78 -14.76
N ARG A 9 1.70 -14.04 -15.22
CA ARG A 9 1.27 -14.41 -16.58
C ARG A 9 -0.25 -14.27 -16.75
N ASP A 10 -1.01 -14.74 -15.75
CA ASP A 10 -2.47 -14.64 -15.77
C ASP A 10 -2.91 -13.16 -15.78
N LEU A 11 -2.25 -12.31 -14.97
CA LEU A 11 -2.53 -10.87 -14.97
C LEU A 11 -2.15 -10.20 -16.29
N LEU A 12 -1.00 -10.55 -16.87
CA LEU A 12 -0.58 -10.03 -18.17
C LEU A 12 -1.63 -10.38 -19.23
N GLN A 13 -2.03 -11.65 -19.31
CA GLN A 13 -3.01 -12.13 -20.26
C GLN A 13 -4.35 -11.42 -20.08
N MET A 14 -4.86 -11.32 -18.85
CA MET A 14 -6.11 -10.63 -18.55
C MET A 14 -6.05 -9.14 -18.93
N THR A 15 -4.91 -8.49 -18.71
CA THR A 15 -4.72 -7.07 -19.07
C THR A 15 -4.77 -6.87 -20.59
N ILE A 16 -4.17 -7.79 -21.36
CA ILE A 16 -4.23 -7.82 -22.82
C ILE A 16 -5.66 -8.10 -23.30
N ASP A 17 -6.33 -9.10 -22.71
CA ASP A 17 -7.71 -9.48 -23.06
C ASP A 17 -8.71 -8.34 -22.82
N LEU A 18 -8.45 -7.49 -21.82
CA LEU A 18 -9.22 -6.27 -21.53
C LEU A 18 -8.87 -5.10 -22.48
N GLY A 19 -7.96 -5.28 -23.43
CA GLY A 19 -7.63 -4.32 -24.48
C GLY A 19 -6.50 -3.35 -24.15
N ALA A 20 -5.75 -3.57 -23.06
CA ALA A 20 -4.58 -2.74 -22.76
C ALA A 20 -3.34 -3.27 -23.52
N PRO A 21 -2.59 -2.41 -24.24
CA PRO A 21 -1.43 -2.83 -25.02
C PRO A 21 -0.20 -3.03 -24.11
N MET A 22 -0.17 -4.17 -23.41
CA MET A 22 0.97 -4.57 -22.58
C MET A 22 1.94 -5.44 -23.39
N ASN A 23 3.20 -5.01 -23.50
CA ASN A 23 4.22 -5.71 -24.28
C ASN A 23 5.19 -6.49 -23.38
N GLY A 24 4.66 -7.47 -22.63
CA GLY A 24 5.47 -8.36 -21.79
C GLY A 24 5.43 -8.07 -20.30
N LEU A 25 6.08 -8.95 -19.54
CA LEU A 25 6.06 -8.93 -18.07
C LEU A 25 6.86 -7.76 -17.50
N ASP A 26 7.93 -7.33 -18.16
CA ASP A 26 8.76 -6.18 -17.77
C ASP A 26 7.99 -4.85 -17.83
N VAL A 27 7.20 -4.65 -18.89
CA VAL A 27 6.31 -3.48 -19.03
C VAL A 27 5.21 -3.53 -17.98
N LEU A 28 4.62 -4.70 -17.74
CA LEU A 28 3.61 -4.89 -16.70
C LEU A 28 4.19 -4.61 -15.31
N GLU A 29 5.35 -5.17 -14.98
CA GLU A 29 6.05 -4.96 -13.70
C GLU A 29 6.41 -3.49 -13.50
N SER A 30 6.85 -2.80 -14.55
CA SER A 30 7.19 -1.37 -14.47
C SER A 30 5.95 -0.50 -14.29
N THR A 31 4.86 -0.85 -14.97
CA THR A 31 3.58 -0.12 -14.88
C THR A 31 2.87 -0.38 -13.55
N LEU A 32 3.05 -1.57 -12.99
CA LEU A 32 2.41 -2.04 -11.75
C LEU A 32 3.45 -2.29 -10.64
N CYS A 33 4.48 -1.44 -10.52
CA CYS A 33 5.62 -1.68 -9.62
C CYS A 33 5.25 -1.86 -8.14
N ASP A 34 4.28 -1.09 -7.64
CA ASP A 34 3.79 -1.24 -6.26
C ASP A 34 3.01 -2.54 -6.07
N TYR A 35 2.24 -2.93 -7.08
CA TYR A 35 1.54 -4.22 -7.09
C TYR A 35 2.54 -5.39 -7.15
N GLN A 36 3.60 -5.27 -7.94
CA GLN A 36 4.70 -6.23 -7.96
C GLN A 36 5.39 -6.31 -6.60
N SER A 37 5.59 -5.17 -5.95
CA SER A 37 6.14 -5.11 -4.60
C SER A 37 5.20 -5.73 -3.56
N LEU A 38 3.88 -5.58 -3.73
CA LEU A 38 2.85 -6.23 -2.90
C LEU A 38 2.87 -7.76 -3.07
N ILE A 39 2.88 -8.27 -4.32
CA ILE A 39 2.96 -9.72 -4.60
C ILE A 39 4.21 -10.33 -3.98
N ASN A 40 5.34 -9.65 -4.11
CA ASN A 40 6.62 -10.11 -3.59
C ASN A 40 6.76 -9.97 -2.06
N GLY A 41 5.72 -9.46 -1.39
CA GLY A 41 5.70 -9.33 0.06
C GLY A 41 6.57 -8.19 0.58
N ARG A 42 6.83 -7.18 -0.25
CA ARG A 42 7.71 -6.03 0.05
C ARG A 42 6.92 -4.76 0.35
N TYR A 43 5.62 -4.73 0.03
CA TYR A 43 4.73 -3.57 0.13
C TYR A 43 3.36 -3.95 0.71
N TYR A 44 2.57 -2.99 1.21
CA TYR A 44 1.19 -3.17 1.67
C TYR A 44 0.41 -1.84 1.61
N CYS A 45 -0.92 -1.91 1.61
CA CYS A 45 -1.78 -0.73 1.65
C CYS A 45 -1.59 0.05 2.97
N GLY A 46 -1.01 1.26 2.86
CA GLY A 46 -0.61 2.08 4.00
C GLY A 46 0.90 2.09 4.27
N HIS A 47 1.71 1.44 3.43
CA HIS A 47 3.17 1.42 3.57
C HIS A 47 3.78 2.83 3.63
N ASP A 48 3.37 3.74 2.76
CA ASP A 48 3.91 5.10 2.73
C ASP A 48 3.46 5.95 3.92
N ILE A 49 2.22 5.76 4.39
CA ILE A 49 1.72 6.39 5.62
C ILE A 49 2.58 5.95 6.82
N ASP A 50 2.84 4.65 6.93
CA ASP A 50 3.66 4.09 8.00
C ASP A 50 5.15 4.48 7.86
N ARG A 51 5.63 4.70 6.62
CA ARG A 51 6.97 5.26 6.37
C ARG A 51 7.07 6.67 6.90
N ASP A 52 6.10 7.53 6.61
CA ASP A 52 6.08 8.91 7.12
C ASP A 52 5.98 8.95 8.65
N LEU A 53 5.10 8.11 9.23
CA LEU A 53 5.00 7.95 10.68
C LEU A 53 6.35 7.57 11.29
N LYS A 54 7.07 6.61 10.70
CA LYS A 54 8.39 6.22 11.18
C LYS A 54 9.38 7.38 11.13
N GLN A 55 9.37 8.19 10.08
CA GLN A 55 10.24 9.37 9.99
C GLN A 55 9.92 10.40 11.08
N LEU A 56 8.63 10.65 11.34
CA LEU A 56 8.21 11.55 12.41
C LEU A 56 8.57 11.03 13.81
N MET A 57 8.57 9.71 14.01
CA MET A 57 8.97 9.08 15.28
C MET A 57 10.48 9.09 15.53
N LEU A 58 11.31 9.19 14.48
CA LEU A 58 12.78 9.18 14.62
C LEU A 58 13.35 10.48 15.16
N HIS A 59 12.58 11.56 15.12
CA HIS A 59 13.00 12.88 15.55
C HIS A 59 12.20 13.29 16.79
N ASP A 60 12.79 13.16 17.97
CA ASP A 60 12.18 13.65 19.22
C ASP A 60 12.56 15.12 19.42
N ASN A 61 11.92 16.01 18.66
CA ASN A 61 12.15 17.45 18.74
C ASN A 61 10.88 18.25 18.38
N ASN A 62 10.90 19.55 18.68
CA ASN A 62 9.79 20.48 18.39
C ASN A 62 9.33 20.46 16.92
N LEU A 63 10.21 20.09 15.98
CA LEU A 63 9.87 20.01 14.56
C LEU A 63 8.88 18.87 14.30
N SER A 64 9.06 17.69 14.90
CA SER A 64 8.12 16.57 14.75
C SER A 64 6.73 16.91 15.26
N GLU A 65 6.61 17.64 16.37
CA GLU A 65 5.31 18.10 16.84
C GLU A 65 4.62 19.06 15.86
N ILE A 66 5.38 19.98 15.26
CA ILE A 66 4.86 20.93 14.27
C ILE A 66 4.39 20.18 13.02
N LEU A 67 5.21 19.26 12.52
CA LEU A 67 4.88 18.41 11.37
C LEU A 67 3.64 17.55 11.66
N TRP A 68 3.52 17.02 12.88
CA TRP A 68 2.33 16.30 13.33
C TRP A 68 1.08 17.17 13.29
N LYS A 69 1.14 18.38 13.84
CA LYS A 69 0.01 19.33 13.82
C LYS A 69 -0.38 19.72 12.40
N ALA A 70 0.60 20.00 11.53
CA ALA A 70 0.37 20.33 10.13
C ALA A 70 -0.29 19.17 9.37
N ARG A 71 0.24 17.95 9.55
CA ARG A 71 -0.28 16.72 8.93
C ARG A 71 -1.75 16.50 9.30
N LYS A 72 -2.11 16.64 10.58
CA LYS A 72 -3.50 16.51 11.07
C LYS A 72 -4.48 17.52 10.49
N LYS A 73 -3.99 18.70 10.07
CA LYS A 73 -4.83 19.78 9.55
C LYS A 73 -5.05 19.67 8.04
N ILE A 74 -4.07 19.15 7.30
CA ILE A 74 -4.09 19.12 5.83
C ILE A 74 -4.71 17.82 5.31
N PHE A 75 -4.31 16.66 5.87
CA PHE A 75 -4.73 15.38 5.33
C PHE A 75 -6.09 14.95 5.88
N ASP A 76 -6.86 14.27 5.04
CA ASP A 76 -8.08 13.58 5.47
C ASP A 76 -7.73 12.51 6.52
N LYS A 77 -8.54 12.42 7.58
CA LYS A 77 -8.33 11.48 8.69
C LYS A 77 -8.22 10.02 8.24
N ARG A 78 -8.84 9.64 7.11
CA ARG A 78 -8.75 8.30 6.51
C ARG A 78 -7.35 7.96 5.98
N LEU A 79 -6.56 8.98 5.67
CA LEU A 79 -5.17 8.87 5.18
C LEU A 79 -4.15 8.97 6.32
N LEU A 80 -4.63 9.29 7.53
CA LEU A 80 -3.83 9.42 8.75
C LEU A 80 -4.04 8.15 9.55
N GLY A 81 -3.33 7.09 9.17
CA GLY A 81 -3.44 5.75 9.77
C GLY A 81 -3.53 5.77 11.30
N GLU A 82 -2.79 6.67 11.93
CA GLU A 82 -2.78 6.96 13.37
C GLU A 82 -4.09 7.51 13.96
N ILE A 83 -4.85 8.31 13.19
CA ILE A 83 -6.17 8.80 13.57
C ILE A 83 -7.26 7.79 13.16
N GLY A 84 -6.97 6.92 12.19
CA GLY A 84 -7.77 5.76 11.82
C GLY A 84 -7.58 4.52 12.73
N GLY A 85 -6.81 4.63 13.82
CA GLY A 85 -6.64 3.57 14.83
C GLY A 85 -5.26 2.92 14.92
N TRP A 86 -4.26 3.33 14.12
CA TRP A 86 -2.94 2.67 14.07
C TRP A 86 -1.86 3.44 14.85
N ALA A 87 -1.54 3.01 16.07
CA ALA A 87 -0.53 3.71 16.88
C ALA A 87 0.92 3.59 16.38
N VAL A 88 1.22 2.60 15.52
CA VAL A 88 2.59 2.25 15.12
C VAL A 88 2.65 1.75 13.67
N PRO A 89 3.81 1.85 12.99
CA PRO A 89 4.02 1.25 11.67
C PRO A 89 3.68 -0.25 11.64
N ARG A 90 2.86 -0.68 10.68
CA ARG A 90 2.35 -2.06 10.57
C ARG A 90 3.17 -2.87 9.57
N SER A 91 4.50 -2.83 9.70
CA SER A 91 5.45 -3.50 8.81
C SER A 91 5.18 -5.00 8.59
N ARG A 92 4.55 -5.66 9.57
CA ARG A 92 4.06 -7.06 9.49
C ARG A 92 3.13 -7.32 8.30
N LEU A 93 2.47 -6.30 7.76
CA LEU A 93 1.52 -6.44 6.66
C LEU A 93 2.19 -6.66 5.30
N LYS A 94 3.49 -6.37 5.16
CA LYS A 94 4.23 -6.52 3.90
C LYS A 94 4.10 -7.91 3.29
N SER A 95 4.18 -8.97 4.08
CA SER A 95 4.12 -10.35 3.55
C SER A 95 2.71 -10.91 3.41
N VAL A 96 1.69 -10.21 3.94
CA VAL A 96 0.34 -10.78 4.07
C VAL A 96 -0.24 -11.19 2.73
N TYR A 97 -0.07 -10.36 1.69
CA TYR A 97 -0.52 -10.73 0.35
C TYR A 97 0.27 -11.93 -0.19
N ARG A 98 1.60 -11.92 -0.09
CA ARG A 98 2.45 -13.04 -0.54
C ARG A 98 2.03 -14.36 0.11
N ASP A 99 1.81 -14.33 1.42
CA ASP A 99 1.56 -15.52 2.24
C ASP A 99 0.11 -16.02 2.09
N ARG A 100 -0.87 -15.11 1.93
CA ARG A 100 -2.30 -15.46 1.88
C ARG A 100 -2.91 -15.40 0.49
N ARG A 101 -2.17 -14.90 -0.50
CA ARG A 101 -2.60 -14.63 -1.88
C ARG A 101 -3.88 -13.76 -1.98
N ARG A 102 -4.13 -12.95 -0.94
CA ARG A 102 -5.25 -12.01 -0.86
C ARG A 102 -4.85 -10.76 -0.09
N ILE A 103 -5.32 -9.60 -0.55
CA ILE A 103 -5.30 -8.39 0.28
C ILE A 103 -6.39 -8.61 1.32
N VAL A 104 -5.98 -8.90 2.55
CA VAL A 104 -6.92 -8.94 3.66
C VAL A 104 -7.29 -7.50 3.92
N HIS A 105 -8.59 -7.18 3.84
CA HIS A 105 -9.11 -5.96 4.40
C HIS A 105 -8.95 -6.05 5.93
N ASP A 106 -7.74 -5.82 6.45
CA ASP A 106 -7.51 -5.46 7.86
C ASP A 106 -8.03 -4.03 8.15
N PHE A 107 -8.97 -3.57 7.33
CA PHE A 107 -9.77 -2.37 7.47
C PHE A 107 -11.12 -2.75 8.09
N SER A 108 -11.11 -3.40 9.26
CA SER A 108 -12.34 -3.67 10.02
C SER A 108 -13.18 -2.41 10.25
N ASP A 109 -12.59 -1.22 10.05
CA ASP A 109 -13.15 0.06 10.47
C ASP A 109 -13.50 1.00 9.30
N ILE A 110 -13.29 0.61 8.03
CA ILE A 110 -13.78 1.41 6.90
C ILE A 110 -15.25 1.03 6.64
N LYS A 111 -16.17 1.74 7.30
CA LYS A 111 -17.56 1.80 6.86
C LYS A 111 -17.59 2.40 5.46
N VAL A 112 -17.85 1.57 4.46
CA VAL A 112 -18.13 2.02 3.09
C VAL A 112 -19.28 3.02 3.17
N VAL A 113 -19.01 4.28 2.81
CA VAL A 113 -20.06 5.27 2.65
C VAL A 113 -20.90 4.79 1.48
N LYS A 114 -22.15 4.42 1.73
CA LYS A 114 -23.10 4.16 0.65
C LYS A 114 -23.25 5.46 -0.13
N THR A 115 -22.81 5.44 -1.38
CA THR A 115 -23.10 6.53 -2.31
C THR A 115 -24.62 6.56 -2.51
N VAL A 116 -25.21 7.74 -2.30
CA VAL A 116 -26.63 8.04 -2.51
C VAL A 116 -26.95 8.03 -4.00
#